data_AF-A0A955ZMC8-F1
#
_entry.id   AF-A0A955ZMC8-F1
#
_cell.length_a   1.000
_cell.length_b   1.000
_cell.length_c   1.000
_cell.angle_alpha   90.00
_cell.angle_beta   90.00
_cell.angle_gamma   90.00
#
_symmetry.space_group_name_H-M   'P 1'
#
loop_
_entity.id
_entity.type
_entity.pdbx_description
1 polymer ?
#
loop_
_entity_poly.entity_id
_entity_poly.type
_entity_poly.pdbx_seq_one_letter_code
_entity_poly.pdbx_strand_id
1 'polypeptide(L)'
;MLEKKRSGISHNSEPMVSVLIVADHDTDRHAELADLRSCLQALATQDVDEPVEFLLVETEEGARKLPADLLAELPGLKVIGVPNDATYEQKNAGAQAAQGEIIALLDADCIPVPGWLKSLITTFRVHPEYVAVSGRTMYEGKTSTERCLSVLSRGFLDPGKEGPTRFISNNNSGFLRKVYERFPLPEKEGPYAAQLQSAAIRRDGGHFLFQPAMTVIHDFEGWSMERDIRCHIGWATIRIRQVDPGLRFSWLLRLGQASIPLFYIGRVIESLGTCFRVGRQYGLRLTDYPVALLLTFWIHFLEIKGMLLAFRHQRVDQTKYR
;
A
#
# COMPACT_ATOMS: atom_id res chain seq x y z
N MET A 1 -47.67 0.66 36.54
CA MET A 1 -46.69 1.66 36.06
C MET A 1 -45.32 1.23 36.57
N LEU A 2 -44.51 0.62 35.71
CA LEU A 2 -43.12 0.24 36.00
C LEU A 2 -42.28 0.85 34.88
N GLU A 3 -41.67 2.00 35.16
CA GLU A 3 -40.74 2.66 34.24
C GLU A 3 -39.43 1.88 34.21
N LYS A 4 -39.15 1.26 33.07
CA LYS A 4 -37.83 0.73 32.73
C LYS A 4 -36.89 1.91 32.48
N LYS A 5 -35.97 2.17 33.44
CA LYS A 5 -34.75 2.96 33.21
C LYS A 5 -34.00 2.34 32.03
N ARG A 6 -34.03 3.00 30.86
CA ARG A 6 -33.06 2.75 29.79
C ARG A 6 -31.72 3.31 30.25
N SER A 7 -30.78 2.44 30.55
CA SER A 7 -29.37 2.78 30.73
C SER A 7 -28.85 3.37 29.43
N GLY A 8 -28.48 4.66 29.46
CA GLY A 8 -27.77 5.30 28.36
C GLY A 8 -26.45 4.57 28.12
N ILE A 9 -26.35 3.89 26.99
CA ILE A 9 -25.08 3.44 26.44
C ILE A 9 -24.42 4.71 25.92
N SER A 10 -23.29 5.11 26.51
CA SER A 10 -22.43 6.11 25.91
C SER A 10 -21.92 5.52 24.59
N HIS A 11 -22.47 5.95 23.46
CA HIS A 11 -21.80 5.74 22.18
C HIS A 11 -20.46 6.46 22.28
N ASN A 12 -19.36 5.70 22.27
CA ASN A 12 -18.04 6.26 22.06
C ASN A 12 -18.13 7.01 20.71
N SER A 13 -18.08 8.34 20.76
CA SER A 13 -18.30 9.21 19.59
C SER A 13 -17.09 9.28 18.67
N GLU A 14 -15.97 8.69 19.08
CA GLU A 14 -14.74 8.62 18.31
C GLU A 14 -14.81 7.47 17.30
N PRO A 15 -14.36 7.70 16.04
CA PRO A 15 -14.37 6.66 15.02
C PRO A 15 -13.50 5.46 15.46
N MET A 16 -13.93 4.26 15.08
CA MET A 16 -13.09 3.06 15.26
C MET A 16 -11.94 3.07 14.23
N VAL A 17 -12.25 3.50 13.01
CA VAL A 17 -11.32 3.51 11.87
C VAL A 17 -11.35 4.87 11.18
N SER A 18 -10.17 5.42 10.88
CA SER A 18 -10.02 6.49 9.90
C SER A 18 -9.42 5.90 8.62
N VAL A 19 -10.18 5.97 7.53
CA VAL A 19 -9.72 5.59 6.20
C VAL A 19 -9.05 6.80 5.56
N LEU A 20 -7.75 6.66 5.30
CA LEU A 20 -6.95 7.65 4.60
C LEU A 20 -6.88 7.25 3.13
N ILE A 21 -7.50 8.07 2.30
CA ILE A 21 -7.51 7.96 0.84
C ILE A 21 -6.45 8.94 0.35
N VAL A 22 -5.43 8.46 -0.35
CA VAL A 22 -4.31 9.29 -0.82
C VAL A 22 -4.23 9.27 -2.33
N ALA A 23 -4.28 10.45 -2.94
CA ALA A 23 -4.08 10.62 -4.38
C ALA A 23 -2.60 10.93 -4.63
N ASP A 24 -1.81 9.93 -5.03
CA ASP A 24 -0.36 10.04 -5.22
C ASP A 24 0.13 9.97 -6.69
N HIS A 25 -0.73 10.38 -7.64
CA HIS A 25 -0.42 10.34 -9.07
C HIS A 25 -0.30 11.75 -9.71
N ASP A 26 0.58 11.83 -10.71
CA ASP A 26 0.86 13.03 -11.55
C ASP A 26 0.50 12.74 -13.02
N THR A 27 -0.66 12.13 -13.24
CA THR A 27 -1.15 11.73 -14.56
C THR A 27 -2.34 12.57 -15.00
N ASP A 28 -3.07 12.14 -16.04
CA ASP A 28 -4.23 12.88 -16.54
C ASP A 28 -5.28 13.02 -15.43
N ARG A 29 -5.50 14.26 -14.98
CA ARG A 29 -6.44 14.56 -13.90
C ARG A 29 -7.85 14.04 -14.17
N HIS A 30 -8.25 13.84 -15.42
CA HIS A 30 -9.53 13.20 -15.72
C HIS A 30 -9.56 11.72 -15.36
N ALA A 31 -8.48 10.98 -15.63
CA ALA A 31 -8.37 9.58 -15.24
C ALA A 31 -8.33 9.45 -13.72
N GLU A 32 -7.53 10.28 -13.05
CA GLU A 32 -7.43 10.31 -11.58
C GLU A 32 -8.77 10.56 -10.89
N LEU A 33 -9.58 11.49 -11.41
CA LEU A 33 -10.91 11.76 -10.87
C LEU A 33 -11.89 10.60 -11.11
N ALA A 34 -11.73 9.83 -12.18
CA ALA A 34 -12.55 8.64 -12.46
C ALA A 34 -12.19 7.48 -11.53
N ASP A 35 -10.90 7.27 -11.27
CA ASP A 35 -10.40 6.26 -10.36
C ASP A 35 -10.79 6.59 -8.91
N LEU A 36 -10.56 7.84 -8.48
CA LEU A 36 -11.01 8.33 -7.19
C LEU A 36 -12.54 8.18 -7.03
N ARG A 37 -13.33 8.47 -8.06
CA ARG A 37 -14.79 8.26 -8.01
C ARG A 37 -15.13 6.80 -7.73
N SER A 38 -14.46 5.89 -8.42
CA SER A 38 -14.67 4.44 -8.28
C SER A 38 -14.24 3.95 -6.88
N CYS A 39 -13.13 4.47 -6.35
CA CYS A 39 -12.71 4.24 -4.95
C CYS A 39 -13.75 4.74 -3.94
N LEU A 40 -14.23 5.98 -4.08
CA LEU A 40 -15.24 6.57 -3.18
C LEU A 40 -16.56 5.81 -3.21
N GLN A 41 -17.04 5.41 -4.40
CA GLN A 41 -18.23 4.59 -4.56
C GLN A 41 -18.07 3.22 -3.90
N ALA A 42 -16.92 2.57 -4.05
CA ALA A 42 -16.66 1.29 -3.40
C ALA A 42 -16.58 1.40 -1.88
N LEU A 43 -16.01 2.49 -1.34
CA LEU A 43 -16.01 2.78 0.09
C LEU A 43 -17.42 3.05 0.63
N ALA A 44 -18.27 3.75 -0.13
CA ALA A 44 -19.66 4.05 0.27
C ALA A 44 -20.53 2.79 0.40
N THR A 45 -20.14 1.68 -0.23
CA THR A 45 -20.84 0.39 -0.17
C THR A 45 -20.31 -0.57 0.90
N GLN A 46 -19.32 -0.17 1.70
CA GLN A 46 -18.78 -1.01 2.76
C GLN A 46 -19.79 -1.19 3.89
N ASP A 47 -20.04 -2.45 4.25
CA ASP A 47 -20.97 -2.83 5.31
C ASP A 47 -20.22 -3.04 6.64
N VAL A 48 -20.25 -2.02 7.51
CA VAL A 48 -19.65 -2.02 8.85
C VAL A 48 -20.55 -1.30 9.85
N ASP A 49 -20.66 -1.87 11.05
CA ASP A 49 -21.50 -1.33 12.14
C ASP A 49 -20.75 -0.26 12.96
N GLU A 50 -19.42 -0.25 12.89
CA GLU A 50 -18.57 0.67 13.62
C GLU A 50 -18.54 2.07 12.97
N PRO A 51 -18.40 3.16 13.75
CA PRO A 51 -18.23 4.48 13.18
C PRO A 51 -16.91 4.58 12.40
N VAL A 52 -16.98 5.06 11.16
CA VAL A 52 -15.85 5.24 10.24
C VAL A 52 -15.70 6.71 9.90
N GLU A 53 -14.45 7.18 9.92
CA GLU A 53 -14.07 8.48 9.37
C GLU A 53 -13.39 8.28 8.02
N PHE A 54 -13.77 9.07 7.01
CA PHE A 54 -13.12 9.06 5.71
C PHE A 54 -12.38 10.39 5.50
N LEU A 55 -11.08 10.29 5.19
CA LEU A 55 -10.19 11.42 4.97
C LEU A 55 -9.55 11.28 3.58
N LEU A 56 -9.81 12.22 2.68
CA LEU A 56 -9.09 12.35 1.42
C LEU A 56 -7.94 13.33 1.61
N VAL A 57 -6.71 12.88 1.43
CA VAL A 57 -5.52 13.72 1.47
C VAL A 57 -5.11 14.07 0.04
N GLU A 58 -4.94 15.35 -0.20
CA GLU A 58 -4.61 15.91 -1.51
C GLU A 58 -3.78 17.19 -1.30
N THR A 59 -3.06 17.62 -2.33
CA THR A 59 -2.42 18.93 -2.34
C THR A 59 -3.43 20.06 -2.11
N GLU A 60 -3.03 21.18 -1.50
CA GLU A 60 -3.93 22.33 -1.31
C GLU A 60 -4.54 22.84 -2.63
N GLU A 61 -3.82 22.74 -3.74
CA GLU A 61 -4.33 23.07 -5.06
C GLU A 61 -5.31 22.00 -5.57
N GLY A 62 -4.97 20.72 -5.47
CA GLY A 62 -5.84 19.62 -5.87
C GLY A 62 -7.16 19.63 -5.11
N ALA A 63 -7.12 19.86 -3.80
CA ALA A 63 -8.28 19.89 -2.91
C ALA A 63 -9.28 20.98 -3.32
N ARG A 64 -8.78 22.17 -3.71
CA ARG A 64 -9.61 23.28 -4.22
C ARG A 64 -10.26 23.00 -5.57
N LYS A 65 -9.71 22.06 -6.34
CA LYS A 65 -10.17 21.68 -7.69
C LYS A 65 -11.04 20.42 -7.68
N LEU A 66 -11.37 19.84 -6.52
CA LEU A 66 -12.22 18.65 -6.44
C LEU A 66 -13.68 19.02 -6.77
N PRO A 67 -14.33 18.32 -7.72
CA PRO A 67 -15.74 18.54 -8.03
C PRO A 67 -16.65 18.21 -6.83
N ALA A 68 -17.68 19.03 -6.59
CA ALA A 68 -18.60 18.80 -5.47
C ALA A 68 -19.40 17.50 -5.60
N ASP A 69 -19.71 17.10 -6.83
CA ASP A 69 -20.39 15.84 -7.15
C ASP A 69 -19.52 14.61 -6.92
N LEU A 70 -18.19 14.76 -6.92
CA LEU A 70 -17.26 13.69 -6.53
C LEU A 70 -17.27 13.48 -5.01
N LEU A 71 -17.22 14.57 -4.24
CA LEU A 71 -17.28 14.51 -2.78
C LEU A 71 -18.62 13.96 -2.27
N ALA A 72 -19.69 14.12 -3.04
CA ALA A 72 -21.01 13.59 -2.73
C ALA A 72 -21.11 12.05 -2.83
N GLU A 73 -20.17 11.38 -3.52
CA GLU A 73 -20.15 9.91 -3.63
C GLU A 73 -19.93 9.23 -2.28
N LEU A 74 -19.25 9.91 -1.34
CA LEU A 74 -18.99 9.39 0.00
C LEU A 74 -19.39 10.42 1.06
N PRO A 75 -20.65 10.36 1.56
CA PRO A 75 -21.14 11.29 2.56
C PRO A 75 -20.27 11.31 3.83
N GLY A 76 -19.89 12.51 4.27
CA GLY A 76 -19.04 12.69 5.45
C GLY A 76 -17.53 12.65 5.17
N LEU A 77 -17.11 12.47 3.91
CA LEU A 77 -15.71 12.61 3.50
C LEU A 77 -15.17 14.01 3.86
N LYS A 78 -14.05 14.04 4.59
CA LYS A 78 -13.29 15.26 4.86
C LYS A 78 -12.09 15.32 3.92
N VAL A 79 -11.82 16.50 3.36
CA VAL A 79 -10.64 16.72 2.51
C VAL A 79 -9.57 17.45 3.31
N ILE A 80 -8.34 16.94 3.28
CA ILE A 80 -7.16 17.51 3.93
C ILE A 80 -6.22 18.00 2.84
N GLY A 81 -6.03 19.32 2.78
CA GLY A 81 -5.05 19.95 1.90
C GLY A 81 -3.66 19.94 2.54
N VAL A 82 -2.65 19.50 1.79
CA VAL A 82 -1.24 19.53 2.21
C VAL A 82 -0.36 20.33 1.24
N PRO A 83 0.77 20.90 1.70
CA PRO A 83 1.60 21.77 0.86
C PRO A 83 2.39 21.00 -0.22
N ASN A 84 2.70 19.73 0.04
CA ASN A 84 3.56 18.89 -0.80
C ASN A 84 2.76 17.70 -1.35
N ASP A 85 3.25 17.16 -2.46
CA ASP A 85 2.61 16.08 -3.23
C ASP A 85 3.27 14.71 -3.02
N ALA A 86 4.26 14.60 -2.13
CA ALA A 86 4.91 13.34 -1.84
C ALA A 86 3.99 12.40 -1.06
N THR A 87 3.81 11.17 -1.54
CA THR A 87 2.85 10.18 -0.99
C THR A 87 3.03 9.93 0.50
N TYR A 88 4.27 9.89 1.00
CA TYR A 88 4.51 9.64 2.43
C TYR A 88 4.18 10.84 3.32
N GLU A 89 4.39 12.06 2.82
CA GLU A 89 4.02 13.27 3.55
C GLU A 89 2.50 13.40 3.62
N GLN A 90 1.79 13.10 2.52
CA GLN A 90 0.34 13.01 2.49
C GLN A 90 -0.19 11.95 3.46
N LYS A 91 0.34 10.71 3.39
CA LYS A 91 -0.05 9.61 4.29
C LYS A 91 0.20 9.95 5.77
N ASN A 92 1.33 10.58 6.08
CA ASN A 92 1.64 11.03 7.44
C ASN A 92 0.70 12.15 7.92
N ALA A 93 0.43 13.16 7.09
CA ALA A 93 -0.49 14.25 7.42
C ALA A 93 -1.92 13.74 7.65
N GLY A 94 -2.39 12.83 6.80
CA GLY A 94 -3.68 12.15 6.99
C GLY A 94 -3.72 11.39 8.31
N ALA A 95 -2.67 10.65 8.66
CA ALA A 95 -2.61 9.89 9.90
C ALA A 95 -2.56 10.78 11.15
N GLN A 96 -1.99 11.99 11.06
CA GLN A 96 -2.02 12.97 12.14
C GLN A 96 -3.40 13.61 12.33
N ALA A 97 -4.17 13.76 11.25
CA ALA A 97 -5.53 14.31 11.31
C ALA A 97 -6.60 13.27 11.70
N ALA A 98 -6.28 11.99 11.56
CA ALA A 98 -7.16 10.87 11.87
C ALA A 98 -7.53 10.78 13.34
N GLN A 99 -8.82 10.54 13.60
CA GLN A 99 -9.36 10.38 14.95
C GLN A 99 -9.52 8.90 15.36
N GLY A 100 -9.45 7.98 14.39
CA GLY A 100 -9.72 6.57 14.58
C GLY A 100 -8.64 5.84 15.39
N GLU A 101 -9.03 4.80 16.13
CA GLU A 101 -8.05 3.91 16.77
C GLU A 101 -7.20 3.15 15.74
N ILE A 102 -7.79 2.87 14.58
CA ILE A 102 -7.14 2.24 13.43
C ILE A 102 -7.01 3.25 12.30
N ILE A 103 -5.83 3.30 11.69
CA ILE A 103 -5.57 4.00 10.43
C ILE A 103 -5.64 2.98 9.31
N ALA A 104 -6.56 3.13 8.36
CA ALA A 104 -6.61 2.32 7.14
C ALA A 104 -6.07 3.13 5.97
N LEU A 105 -4.92 2.74 5.40
CA LEU A 105 -4.36 3.36 4.21
C LEU A 105 -4.93 2.71 2.95
N LEU A 106 -5.38 3.55 2.02
CA LEU A 106 -5.87 3.16 0.71
C LEU A 106 -5.43 4.21 -0.33
N ASP A 107 -4.79 3.77 -1.41
CA ASP A 107 -4.48 4.66 -2.54
C ASP A 107 -5.77 4.98 -3.32
N ALA A 108 -5.88 6.18 -3.88
CA ALA A 108 -7.11 6.69 -4.51
C ALA A 108 -7.50 5.94 -5.80
N ASP A 109 -6.56 5.19 -6.37
CA ASP A 109 -6.73 4.36 -7.57
C ASP A 109 -7.05 2.89 -7.25
N CYS A 110 -7.33 2.59 -5.98
CA CYS A 110 -7.69 1.27 -5.51
C CYS A 110 -9.19 1.16 -5.20
N ILE A 111 -9.81 0.09 -5.70
CA ILE A 111 -11.21 -0.25 -5.46
C ILE A 111 -11.26 -1.34 -4.37
N PRO A 112 -11.62 -1.01 -3.12
CA PRO A 112 -11.79 -2.01 -2.06
C PRO A 112 -12.98 -2.92 -2.35
N VAL A 113 -12.77 -4.23 -2.20
CA VAL A 113 -13.87 -5.20 -2.38
C VAL A 113 -14.90 -5.09 -1.24
N PRO A 114 -16.14 -5.59 -1.42
CA PRO A 114 -17.10 -5.64 -0.33
C PRO A 114 -16.55 -6.39 0.90
N GLY A 115 -16.73 -5.81 2.08
CA GLY A 115 -16.24 -6.37 3.34
C GLY A 115 -14.76 -6.08 3.66
N TRP A 116 -14.10 -5.24 2.87
CA TRP A 116 -12.71 -4.81 3.10
C TRP A 116 -12.55 -4.15 4.49
N LEU A 117 -13.40 -3.18 4.84
CA LEU A 117 -13.35 -2.52 6.16
C LEU A 117 -13.67 -3.49 7.30
N LYS A 118 -14.73 -4.28 7.14
CA LYS A 118 -15.14 -5.30 8.12
C LYS A 118 -14.02 -6.29 8.41
N SER A 119 -13.30 -6.71 7.36
CA SER A 119 -12.15 -7.60 7.47
C SER A 119 -11.02 -6.97 8.28
N LEU A 120 -10.71 -5.69 8.03
CA LEU A 120 -9.68 -4.98 8.78
C LEU A 120 -10.03 -4.86 10.28
N ILE A 121 -11.25 -4.39 10.59
CA ILE A 121 -11.72 -4.21 11.97
C ILE A 121 -11.73 -5.55 12.72
N THR A 122 -12.29 -6.59 12.08
CA THR A 122 -12.33 -7.93 12.66
C THR A 122 -10.93 -8.48 12.91
N THR A 123 -9.98 -8.21 12.01
CA THR A 123 -8.59 -8.65 12.16
C THR A 123 -7.96 -8.10 13.43
N PHE A 124 -8.07 -6.79 13.70
CA PHE A 124 -7.50 -6.19 14.91
C PHE A 124 -8.20 -6.65 16.20
N ARG A 125 -9.48 -7.03 16.13
CA ARG A 125 -10.21 -7.60 17.27
C ARG A 125 -9.79 -9.03 17.59
N VAL A 126 -9.66 -9.87 16.56
CA VAL A 126 -9.35 -11.29 16.71
C VAL A 126 -7.87 -11.51 17.01
N HIS A 127 -7.00 -10.67 16.44
CA HIS A 127 -5.56 -10.80 16.58
C HIS A 127 -4.91 -9.52 17.15
N PRO A 128 -5.16 -9.21 18.44
CA PRO A 128 -4.67 -7.98 19.08
C PRO A 128 -3.13 -7.93 19.23
N GLU A 129 -2.42 -9.04 18.99
CA GLU A 129 -0.97 -9.11 18.99
C GLU A 129 -0.31 -8.46 17.76
N TYR A 130 -1.07 -8.26 16.68
CA TYR A 130 -0.57 -7.58 15.48
C TYR A 130 -0.86 -6.09 15.54
N VAL A 131 0.16 -5.29 15.21
CA VAL A 131 0.10 -3.84 15.26
C VAL A 131 -0.19 -3.20 13.91
N ALA A 132 -0.05 -3.98 12.83
CA ALA A 132 -0.39 -3.58 11.48
C ALA A 132 -0.78 -4.79 10.62
N VAL A 133 -1.60 -4.52 9.60
CA VAL A 133 -2.18 -5.48 8.67
C VAL A 133 -1.89 -5.02 7.25
N SER A 134 -1.39 -5.90 6.41
CA SER A 134 -1.32 -5.68 4.96
C SER A 134 -2.45 -6.43 4.29
N GLY A 135 -3.13 -5.76 3.36
CA GLY A 135 -4.14 -6.38 2.51
C GLY A 135 -3.56 -6.92 1.21
N ARG A 136 -4.41 -7.60 0.43
CA ARG A 136 -4.10 -8.04 -0.93
C ARG A 136 -4.39 -6.93 -1.93
N THR A 137 -3.43 -6.61 -2.79
CA THR A 137 -3.67 -5.73 -3.95
C THR A 137 -3.57 -6.56 -5.21
N MET A 138 -4.52 -6.41 -6.12
CA MET A 138 -4.53 -7.13 -7.39
C MET A 138 -4.82 -6.17 -8.54
N TYR A 139 -4.38 -6.52 -9.75
CA TYR A 139 -4.93 -5.94 -10.97
C TYR A 139 -6.20 -6.68 -11.40
N GLU A 140 -7.06 -6.03 -12.17
CA GLU A 140 -8.29 -6.63 -12.71
C GLU A 140 -8.05 -7.93 -13.49
N GLY A 141 -6.89 -8.05 -14.15
CA GLY A 141 -6.46 -9.29 -14.77
C GLY A 141 -7.14 -9.60 -16.11
N LYS A 142 -7.50 -8.55 -16.86
CA LYS A 142 -8.11 -8.63 -18.21
C LYS A 142 -7.19 -9.40 -19.16
N THR A 143 -5.88 -9.21 -19.06
CA THR A 143 -4.86 -9.86 -19.89
C THR A 143 -3.98 -10.85 -19.11
N SER A 144 -3.28 -11.74 -19.83
CA SER A 144 -2.26 -12.63 -19.21
C SER A 144 -1.16 -11.81 -18.53
N THR A 145 -0.73 -10.72 -19.17
CA THR A 145 0.27 -9.78 -18.63
C THR A 145 -0.20 -9.16 -17.33
N GLU A 146 -1.43 -8.64 -17.26
CA GLU A 146 -1.98 -8.07 -16.01
C GLU A 146 -2.05 -9.11 -14.89
N ARG A 147 -2.50 -10.35 -15.16
CA ARG A 147 -2.51 -11.39 -14.12
C ARG A 147 -1.10 -11.74 -13.63
N CYS A 148 -0.13 -11.77 -14.53
CA CYS A 148 1.28 -11.95 -14.17
C CYS A 148 1.81 -10.78 -13.35
N LEU A 149 1.58 -9.54 -13.78
CA LEU A 149 2.05 -8.36 -13.06
C LEU A 149 1.33 -8.18 -11.70
N SER A 150 0.07 -8.61 -11.59
CA SER A 150 -0.68 -8.62 -10.33
C SER A 150 0.08 -9.38 -9.24
N VAL A 151 0.55 -10.60 -9.55
CA VAL A 151 1.36 -11.38 -8.60
C VAL A 151 2.80 -10.86 -8.46
N LEU A 152 3.44 -10.44 -9.56
CA LEU A 152 4.85 -10.01 -9.57
C LEU A 152 5.08 -8.63 -8.91
N SER A 153 4.07 -7.76 -8.94
CA SER A 153 4.11 -6.43 -8.33
C SER A 153 3.55 -6.40 -6.92
N ARG A 154 2.55 -7.24 -6.60
CA ARG A 154 1.79 -7.12 -5.34
C ARG A 154 1.81 -8.37 -4.44
N GLY A 155 2.26 -9.53 -4.95
CA GLY A 155 2.23 -10.81 -4.22
C GLY A 155 3.36 -11.04 -3.21
N PHE A 156 4.33 -10.13 -3.10
CA PHE A 156 5.57 -10.36 -2.35
C PHE A 156 5.38 -10.45 -0.82
N LEU A 157 4.25 -9.95 -0.28
CA LEU A 157 3.90 -10.04 1.16
C LEU A 157 2.93 -11.17 1.49
N ASP A 158 2.20 -11.70 0.51
CA ASP A 158 1.06 -12.57 0.71
C ASP A 158 1.52 -13.99 1.02
N PRO A 159 1.36 -14.53 2.24
CA PRO A 159 1.80 -15.89 2.57
C PRO A 159 0.91 -16.99 1.97
N GLY A 160 -0.14 -16.63 1.19
CA GLY A 160 -1.10 -17.52 0.55
C GLY A 160 -2.34 -17.79 1.39
N LYS A 161 -2.39 -17.27 2.61
CA LYS A 161 -3.51 -17.35 3.57
C LYS A 161 -3.39 -16.22 4.59
N GLU A 162 -4.35 -16.10 5.49
CA GLU A 162 -4.19 -15.23 6.66
C GLU A 162 -3.00 -15.70 7.50
N GLY A 163 -2.12 -14.77 7.89
CA GLY A 163 -0.98 -15.10 8.73
C GLY A 163 0.13 -14.05 8.75
N PRO A 164 1.22 -14.32 9.48
CA PRO A 164 2.31 -13.37 9.65
C PRO A 164 2.95 -12.91 8.33
N THR A 165 3.29 -11.63 8.23
CA THR A 165 4.01 -11.08 7.07
C THR A 165 5.27 -10.30 7.45
N ARG A 166 6.14 -10.10 6.45
CA ARG A 166 7.51 -9.58 6.63
C ARG A 166 7.55 -8.06 6.77
N PHE A 167 6.64 -7.33 6.16
CA PHE A 167 6.52 -5.87 6.26
C PHE A 167 5.14 -5.48 5.72
N ILE A 168 4.79 -4.20 5.80
CA ILE A 168 3.48 -3.71 5.37
C ILE A 168 3.59 -3.01 4.01
N SER A 169 2.63 -3.27 3.11
CA SER A 169 2.43 -2.48 1.90
C SER A 169 1.49 -1.33 2.22
N ASN A 170 1.92 -0.10 2.01
CA ASN A 170 1.21 1.10 2.44
C ASN A 170 0.16 1.63 1.44
N ASN A 171 -0.16 0.86 0.39
CA ASN A 171 -1.24 1.16 -0.56
C ASN A 171 -2.58 0.50 -0.16
N ASN A 172 -2.52 -0.55 0.67
CA ASN A 172 -3.66 -1.27 1.20
C ASN A 172 -3.24 -1.90 2.53
N SER A 173 -3.43 -1.15 3.61
CA SER A 173 -3.01 -1.58 4.94
C SER A 173 -3.84 -0.97 6.04
N GLY A 174 -3.72 -1.52 7.24
CA GLY A 174 -4.16 -0.84 8.44
C GLY A 174 -3.15 -0.92 9.56
N PHE A 175 -3.14 0.10 10.42
CA PHE A 175 -2.25 0.23 11.56
C PHE A 175 -3.03 0.63 12.79
N LEU A 176 -2.60 0.19 13.97
CA LEU A 176 -3.01 0.88 15.19
C LEU A 176 -2.46 2.31 15.12
N ARG A 177 -3.32 3.32 15.31
CA ARG A 177 -2.93 4.74 15.17
C ARG A 177 -1.70 5.09 16.01
N LYS A 178 -1.68 4.66 17.28
CA LYS A 178 -0.54 4.85 18.20
C LYS A 178 0.79 4.32 17.66
N VAL A 179 0.76 3.27 16.83
CA VAL A 179 1.96 2.67 16.23
C VAL A 179 2.40 3.48 15.01
N TYR A 180 1.44 3.92 14.18
CA TYR A 180 1.72 4.78 13.05
C TYR A 180 2.27 6.15 13.47
N GLU A 181 1.69 6.78 14.50
CA GLU A 181 2.16 8.05 15.07
C GLU A 181 3.58 7.95 15.63
N ARG A 182 3.91 6.82 16.29
CA ARG A 182 5.24 6.57 16.83
C ARG A 182 6.27 6.27 15.75
N PHE A 183 5.84 5.64 14.65
CA PHE A 183 6.69 5.23 13.54
C PHE A 183 6.07 5.71 12.22
N PRO A 184 6.19 7.00 11.86
CA PRO A 184 5.65 7.51 10.61
C PRO A 184 6.43 6.99 9.40
N LEU A 185 5.87 7.15 8.19
CA LEU A 185 6.56 6.79 6.95
C LEU A 185 7.79 7.69 6.71
N PRO A 186 8.89 7.16 6.15
CA PRO A 186 10.15 7.90 5.97
C PRO A 186 10.13 8.84 4.75
N GLU A 187 9.65 10.06 4.94
CA GLU A 187 9.41 11.08 3.89
C GLU A 187 10.61 11.35 2.97
N LYS A 188 11.84 11.21 3.48
CA LYS A 188 13.07 11.57 2.75
C LYS A 188 13.69 10.45 1.93
N GLU A 189 13.12 9.25 1.98
CA GLU A 189 13.72 8.03 1.43
C GLU A 189 12.99 7.48 0.20
N GLY A 190 12.03 8.24 -0.34
CA GLY A 190 11.28 7.93 -1.56
C GLY A 190 10.07 7.01 -1.35
N PRO A 191 9.23 6.85 -2.39
CA PRO A 191 7.88 6.25 -2.28
C PRO A 191 7.86 4.74 -2.03
N TYR A 192 9.01 4.07 -2.08
CA TYR A 192 9.16 2.61 -1.84
C TYR A 192 9.98 2.28 -0.58
N ALA A 193 10.14 3.23 0.33
CA ALA A 193 10.92 3.07 1.55
C ALA A 193 10.12 2.63 2.80
N ALA A 194 8.83 2.29 2.68
CA ALA A 194 7.96 1.83 3.77
C ALA A 194 8.54 0.63 4.57
N GLN A 195 9.45 -0.15 3.98
CA GLN A 195 10.15 -1.20 4.69
C GLN A 195 10.98 -0.68 5.88
N LEU A 196 11.47 0.57 5.85
CA LEU A 196 12.16 1.20 6.98
C LEU A 196 11.22 1.40 8.18
N GLN A 197 9.98 1.84 7.94
CA GLN A 197 8.94 1.94 8.97
C GLN A 197 8.67 0.56 9.59
N SER A 198 8.46 -0.46 8.74
CA SER A 198 8.24 -1.83 9.19
C SER A 198 9.44 -2.40 9.98
N ALA A 199 10.67 -2.02 9.62
CA ALA A 199 11.86 -2.43 10.35
C ALA A 199 11.95 -1.76 11.73
N ALA A 200 11.63 -0.47 11.82
CA ALA A 200 11.57 0.26 13.09
C ALA A 200 10.51 -0.33 14.02
N ILE A 201 9.29 -0.55 13.53
CA ILE A 201 8.21 -1.18 14.31
C ILE A 201 8.61 -2.58 14.80
N ARG A 202 9.25 -3.40 13.96
CA ARG A 202 9.68 -4.74 14.37
C ARG A 202 10.77 -4.72 15.45
N ARG A 203 11.70 -3.76 15.41
CA ARG A 203 12.71 -3.61 16.47
C ARG A 203 12.10 -3.24 17.81
N ASP A 204 10.95 -2.58 17.78
CA ASP A 204 10.14 -2.27 18.97
C ASP A 204 9.21 -3.43 19.40
N GLY A 205 9.32 -4.60 18.77
CA GLY A 205 8.54 -5.79 19.09
C GLY A 205 7.19 -5.89 18.36
N GLY A 206 6.92 -5.02 17.38
CA GLY A 206 5.70 -5.08 16.59
C GLY A 206 5.65 -6.26 15.61
N HIS A 207 4.47 -6.85 15.48
CA HIS A 207 4.17 -7.94 14.55
C HIS A 207 3.15 -7.53 13.49
N PHE A 208 3.25 -8.14 12.30
CA PHE A 208 2.41 -7.82 11.15
C PHE A 208 1.63 -9.02 10.66
N LEU A 209 0.37 -8.81 10.28
CA LEU A 209 -0.49 -9.81 9.67
C LEU A 209 -0.72 -9.47 8.19
N PHE A 210 -0.86 -10.49 7.35
CA PHE A 210 -1.47 -10.37 6.03
C PHE A 210 -2.91 -10.87 6.10
N GLN A 211 -3.87 -10.02 5.68
CA GLN A 211 -5.29 -10.35 5.67
C GLN A 211 -5.77 -10.50 4.21
N PRO A 212 -5.91 -11.73 3.68
CA PRO A 212 -6.33 -11.96 2.31
C PRO A 212 -7.75 -11.46 2.00
N ALA A 213 -8.63 -11.32 2.99
CA ALA A 213 -9.98 -10.76 2.79
C ALA A 213 -9.97 -9.23 2.61
N MET A 214 -8.91 -8.54 3.05
CA MET A 214 -8.69 -7.12 2.82
C MET A 214 -8.12 -6.91 1.41
N THR A 215 -8.92 -7.22 0.38
CA THR A 215 -8.52 -7.12 -1.02
C THR A 215 -8.91 -5.77 -1.63
N VAL A 216 -8.02 -5.21 -2.45
CA VAL A 216 -8.32 -4.06 -3.33
C VAL A 216 -7.92 -4.40 -4.76
N ILE A 217 -8.63 -3.82 -5.72
CA ILE A 217 -8.34 -3.90 -7.15
C ILE A 217 -7.74 -2.57 -7.60
N HIS A 218 -6.59 -2.62 -8.23
CA HIS A 218 -5.84 -1.47 -8.74
C HIS A 218 -5.81 -1.54 -10.27
N ASP A 219 -5.82 -0.41 -10.97
CA ASP A 219 -5.72 -0.44 -12.43
C ASP A 219 -4.27 -0.69 -12.90
N PHE A 220 -4.09 -1.24 -14.10
CA PHE A 220 -2.78 -1.34 -14.72
C PHE A 220 -2.53 -0.17 -15.67
N GLU A 221 -1.76 0.81 -15.22
CA GLU A 221 -1.43 2.05 -15.94
C GLU A 221 -0.44 1.88 -17.12
N GLY A 222 -0.12 0.63 -17.47
CA GLY A 222 0.70 0.32 -18.65
C GLY A 222 2.21 0.37 -18.43
N TRP A 223 2.93 0.06 -19.51
CA TRP A 223 4.38 -0.19 -19.47
C TRP A 223 5.25 1.04 -19.20
N SER A 224 4.76 2.24 -19.50
CA SER A 224 5.51 3.46 -19.15
C SER A 224 5.61 3.61 -17.63
N MET A 225 4.49 3.41 -16.92
CA MET A 225 4.45 3.48 -15.47
C MET A 225 5.23 2.31 -14.87
N GLU A 226 5.00 1.10 -15.35
CA GLU A 226 5.70 -0.10 -14.87
C GLU A 226 7.24 0.04 -14.94
N ARG A 227 7.79 0.63 -16.02
CA ARG A 227 9.24 0.88 -16.12
C ARG A 227 9.75 1.84 -15.06
N ASP A 228 8.97 2.88 -14.76
CA ASP A 228 9.31 3.89 -13.75
C ASP A 228 9.28 3.27 -12.35
N ILE A 229 8.20 2.54 -12.03
CA ILE A 229 8.03 1.78 -10.79
C ILE A 229 9.21 0.82 -10.58
N ARG A 230 9.61 0.03 -11.60
CA ARG A 230 10.74 -0.90 -11.47
C ARG A 230 12.07 -0.18 -11.22
N CYS A 231 12.30 0.95 -11.88
CA CYS A 231 13.49 1.76 -11.59
C CYS A 231 13.50 2.22 -10.13
N HIS A 232 12.36 2.68 -9.59
CA HIS A 232 12.26 3.09 -8.19
C HIS A 232 12.41 1.94 -7.21
N ILE A 233 11.81 0.76 -7.47
CA ILE A 233 11.98 -0.44 -6.64
C ILE A 233 13.46 -0.84 -6.57
N GLY A 234 14.16 -0.81 -7.72
CA GLY A 234 15.59 -1.09 -7.77
C GLY A 234 16.42 -0.08 -6.96
N TRP A 235 16.10 1.21 -7.08
CA TRP A 235 16.75 2.27 -6.31
C TRP A 235 16.50 2.09 -4.80
N ALA A 236 15.25 1.90 -4.40
CA ALA A 236 14.84 1.70 -3.02
C ALA A 236 15.48 0.45 -2.42
N THR A 237 15.61 -0.64 -3.19
CA THR A 237 16.29 -1.87 -2.76
C THR A 237 17.70 -1.59 -2.23
N ILE A 238 18.46 -0.71 -2.87
CA ILE A 238 19.79 -0.33 -2.39
C ILE A 238 19.68 0.75 -1.30
N ARG A 239 18.89 1.80 -1.54
CA ARG A 239 18.81 2.96 -0.64
C ARG A 239 18.41 2.58 0.78
N ILE A 240 17.35 1.80 0.97
CA ILE A 240 16.88 1.43 2.32
C ILE A 240 17.95 0.66 3.09
N ARG A 241 18.82 -0.10 2.41
CA ARG A 241 19.91 -0.86 3.02
C ARG A 241 21.13 0.00 3.33
N GLN A 242 21.32 1.11 2.62
CA GLN A 242 22.30 2.14 2.96
C GLN A 242 21.86 2.93 4.21
N VAL A 243 20.56 3.20 4.33
CA VAL A 243 19.97 3.88 5.50
C VAL A 243 19.92 2.97 6.71
N ASP A 244 19.52 1.71 6.51
CA ASP A 244 19.36 0.72 7.56
C ASP A 244 20.22 -0.54 7.28
N PRO A 245 21.45 -0.59 7.82
CA PRO A 245 22.34 -1.74 7.70
C PRO A 245 21.81 -3.03 8.36
N GLY A 246 20.77 -2.96 9.19
CA GLY A 246 20.15 -4.11 9.85
C GLY A 246 19.15 -4.87 8.97
N LEU A 247 18.81 -4.34 7.79
CA LEU A 247 17.92 -5.02 6.85
C LEU A 247 18.53 -6.29 6.24
N ARG A 248 17.66 -7.20 5.79
CA ARG A 248 18.08 -8.45 5.16
C ARG A 248 18.89 -8.16 3.89
N PHE A 249 20.04 -8.84 3.80
CA PHE A 249 21.01 -8.71 2.70
C PHE A 249 21.77 -7.37 2.64
N SER A 250 21.70 -6.51 3.66
CA SER A 250 22.51 -5.27 3.68
C SER A 250 24.02 -5.52 3.63
N TRP A 251 24.48 -6.68 4.10
CA TRP A 251 25.90 -7.08 4.00
C TRP A 251 26.42 -7.16 2.55
N LEU A 252 25.54 -7.39 1.56
CA LEU A 252 25.91 -7.41 0.15
C LEU A 252 26.43 -6.06 -0.35
N LEU A 253 26.02 -4.94 0.29
CA LEU A 253 26.46 -3.61 -0.12
C LEU A 253 27.98 -3.42 0.01
N ARG A 254 28.67 -4.25 0.80
CA ARG A 254 30.15 -4.27 0.89
C ARG A 254 30.83 -4.61 -0.44
N LEU A 255 30.11 -5.27 -1.36
CA LEU A 255 30.59 -5.59 -2.70
C LEU A 255 30.33 -4.46 -3.71
N GLY A 256 29.71 -3.35 -3.29
CA GLY A 256 29.32 -2.26 -4.17
C GLY A 256 28.43 -2.74 -5.33
N GLN A 257 28.65 -2.20 -6.53
CA GLN A 257 27.89 -2.56 -7.73
C GLN A 257 28.05 -4.04 -8.14
N ALA A 258 29.10 -4.74 -7.68
CA ALA A 258 29.26 -6.17 -7.93
C ALA A 258 28.21 -7.03 -7.22
N SER A 259 27.45 -6.47 -6.27
CA SER A 259 26.32 -7.15 -5.63
C SER A 259 25.03 -7.19 -6.48
N ILE A 260 24.92 -6.37 -7.54
CA ILE A 260 23.69 -6.25 -8.35
C ILE A 260 23.22 -7.60 -8.89
N PRO A 261 24.08 -8.48 -9.46
CA PRO A 261 23.64 -9.80 -9.90
C PRO A 261 23.04 -10.66 -8.78
N LEU A 262 23.53 -10.52 -7.54
CA LEU A 262 23.00 -11.28 -6.39
C LEU A 262 21.61 -10.77 -5.98
N PHE A 263 21.39 -9.46 -6.01
CA PHE A 263 20.04 -8.88 -5.80
C PHE A 263 19.09 -9.32 -6.92
N TYR A 264 19.52 -9.23 -8.17
CA TYR A 264 18.73 -9.67 -9.33
C TYR A 264 18.30 -11.15 -9.21
N ILE A 265 19.25 -12.06 -8.97
CA ILE A 265 18.98 -13.49 -8.81
C ILE A 265 18.02 -13.73 -7.62
N GLY A 266 18.28 -13.07 -6.49
CA GLY A 266 17.41 -13.19 -5.30
C GLY A 266 15.97 -12.77 -5.58
N ARG A 267 15.78 -11.67 -6.32
CA ARG A 267 14.46 -11.17 -6.72
C ARG A 267 13.76 -12.10 -7.70
N VAL A 268 14.47 -12.62 -8.70
CA VAL A 268 13.94 -13.62 -9.63
C VAL A 268 13.44 -14.86 -8.88
N ILE A 269 14.25 -15.41 -7.96
CA ILE A 269 13.85 -16.57 -7.16
C ILE A 269 12.62 -16.26 -6.30
N GLU A 270 12.59 -15.10 -5.63
CA GLU A 270 11.46 -14.67 -4.78
C GLU A 270 10.16 -14.51 -5.60
N SER A 271 10.24 -13.90 -6.78
CA SER A 271 9.10 -13.67 -7.67
C SER A 271 8.56 -14.97 -8.26
N LEU A 272 9.44 -15.87 -8.75
CA LEU A 272 9.01 -17.18 -9.23
C LEU A 272 8.37 -18.00 -8.11
N GLY A 273 8.99 -18.04 -6.93
CA GLY A 273 8.42 -18.69 -5.75
C GLY A 273 7.05 -18.12 -5.38
N THR A 274 6.86 -16.81 -5.52
CA THR A 274 5.58 -16.13 -5.29
C THR A 274 4.53 -16.53 -6.33
N CYS A 275 4.88 -16.59 -7.61
CA CYS A 275 3.98 -17.08 -8.66
C CYS A 275 3.44 -18.48 -8.35
N PHE A 276 4.29 -19.43 -7.91
CA PHE A 276 3.82 -20.77 -7.55
C PHE A 276 3.02 -20.81 -6.25
N ARG A 277 3.41 -19.98 -5.27
CA ARG A 277 2.79 -19.96 -3.95
C ARG A 277 1.39 -19.34 -3.97
N VAL A 278 1.23 -18.21 -4.63
CA VAL A 278 -0.02 -17.44 -4.60
C VAL A 278 -0.64 -17.16 -5.97
N GLY A 279 0.00 -17.54 -7.07
CA GLY A 279 -0.44 -17.16 -8.42
C GLY A 279 -1.91 -17.43 -8.72
N ARG A 280 -2.46 -18.56 -8.27
CA ARG A 280 -3.88 -18.89 -8.46
C ARG A 280 -4.83 -17.90 -7.76
N GLN A 281 -4.46 -17.39 -6.59
CA GLN A 281 -5.24 -16.39 -5.86
C GLN A 281 -5.20 -15.03 -6.56
N TYR A 282 -4.15 -14.77 -7.35
CA TYR A 282 -4.01 -13.59 -8.20
C TYR A 282 -4.53 -13.82 -9.62
N GLY A 283 -5.24 -14.93 -9.86
CA GLY A 283 -5.88 -15.26 -11.14
C GLY A 283 -5.02 -16.00 -12.16
N LEU A 284 -3.75 -16.32 -11.86
CA LEU A 284 -2.88 -17.04 -12.81
C LEU A 284 -3.47 -18.38 -13.24
N ARG A 285 -3.57 -18.55 -14.55
CA ARG A 285 -3.90 -19.79 -15.23
C ARG A 285 -2.63 -20.56 -15.54
N LEU A 286 -2.73 -21.86 -15.78
CA LEU A 286 -1.57 -22.68 -16.17
C LEU A 286 -0.87 -22.13 -17.43
N THR A 287 -1.63 -21.56 -18.36
CA THR A 287 -1.13 -20.93 -19.59
C THR A 287 -0.37 -19.63 -19.34
N ASP A 288 -0.51 -19.00 -18.16
CA ASP A 288 0.15 -17.74 -17.85
C ASP A 288 1.58 -17.94 -17.33
N TYR A 289 1.95 -19.14 -16.85
CA TYR A 289 3.27 -19.39 -16.24
C TYR A 289 4.48 -19.14 -17.17
N PRO A 290 4.45 -19.49 -18.47
CA PRO A 290 5.52 -19.11 -19.39
C PRO A 290 5.68 -17.58 -19.51
N VAL A 291 4.56 -16.85 -19.51
CA VAL A 291 4.57 -15.37 -19.54
C VAL A 291 5.10 -14.82 -18.23
N ALA A 292 4.66 -15.34 -17.08
CA ALA A 292 5.14 -14.96 -15.76
C ALA A 292 6.66 -15.18 -15.62
N LEU A 293 7.18 -16.29 -16.16
CA LEU A 293 8.61 -16.57 -16.17
C LEU A 293 9.40 -15.50 -16.94
N LEU A 294 9.01 -15.22 -18.18
CA LEU A 294 9.68 -14.21 -19.01
C LEU A 294 9.58 -12.80 -18.40
N LEU A 295 8.39 -12.45 -17.90
CA LEU A 295 8.15 -11.18 -17.24
C LEU A 295 9.00 -11.02 -15.98
N THR A 296 9.19 -12.09 -15.18
CA THR A 296 10.03 -12.05 -13.98
C THR A 296 11.46 -11.62 -14.33
N PHE A 297 12.07 -12.21 -15.35
CA PHE A 297 13.41 -11.81 -15.78
C PHE A 297 13.45 -10.37 -16.29
N TRP A 298 12.42 -9.95 -17.03
CA TRP A 298 12.33 -8.62 -17.62
C TRP A 298 12.15 -7.51 -16.57
N ILE A 299 11.19 -7.64 -15.65
CA ILE A 299 10.92 -6.59 -14.66
C ILE A 299 12.11 -6.36 -13.72
N HIS A 300 12.79 -7.43 -13.30
CA HIS A 300 13.97 -7.30 -12.43
C HIS A 300 15.18 -6.78 -13.21
N PHE A 301 15.22 -6.93 -14.54
CA PHE A 301 16.25 -6.31 -15.36
C PHE A 301 16.07 -4.79 -15.38
N LEU A 302 14.84 -4.30 -15.41
CA LEU A 302 14.53 -2.87 -15.30
C LEU A 302 14.93 -2.29 -13.92
N GLU A 303 14.86 -3.08 -12.84
CA GLU A 303 15.29 -2.67 -11.49
C GLU A 303 16.81 -2.36 -11.44
N ILE A 304 17.63 -2.94 -12.32
CA ILE A 304 19.10 -2.74 -12.31
C ILE A 304 19.48 -1.27 -12.49
N LYS A 305 18.76 -0.53 -13.35
CA LYS A 305 19.00 0.91 -13.56
C LYS A 305 18.89 1.67 -12.24
N GLY A 306 17.83 1.41 -11.47
CA GLY A 306 17.62 2.00 -10.16
C GLY A 306 18.72 1.68 -9.16
N MET A 307 19.13 0.40 -9.10
CA MET A 307 20.22 -0.03 -8.22
C MET A 307 21.52 0.72 -8.51
N LEU A 308 21.86 0.89 -9.80
CA LEU A 308 23.06 1.63 -10.23
C LEU A 308 23.01 3.10 -9.80
N LEU A 309 21.86 3.76 -9.95
CA LEU A 309 21.66 5.15 -9.50
C LEU A 309 21.86 5.28 -7.99
N ALA A 310 21.28 4.37 -7.20
CA ALA A 310 21.41 4.38 -5.75
C ALA A 310 22.86 4.16 -5.28
N PHE A 311 23.63 3.28 -5.93
CA PHE A 311 25.07 3.12 -5.64
C PHE A 311 25.90 4.36 -5.97
N ARG A 312 25.43 5.20 -6.90
CA ARG A 312 26.06 6.48 -7.26
C ARG A 312 25.55 7.65 -6.42
N HIS A 313 24.71 7.40 -5.42
CA HIS A 313 24.02 8.42 -4.62
C HIS A 313 23.21 9.41 -5.46
N GLN A 314 22.77 8.99 -6.66
CA GLN A 314 21.91 9.77 -7.53
C GLN A 314 20.46 9.49 -7.16
N ARG A 315 19.60 10.51 -7.19
CA ARG A 315 18.15 10.33 -7.09
C ARG A 315 17.62 9.76 -8.41
N VAL A 316 16.45 9.13 -8.36
CA VAL A 316 15.67 8.89 -9.57
C VAL A 316 14.91 10.19 -9.84
N ASP A 317 15.13 10.77 -11.02
CA ASP A 317 14.56 12.07 -11.42
C ASP A 317 13.02 12.01 -11.45
N GLN A 318 12.34 13.18 -11.50
CA GLN A 318 10.87 13.35 -11.39
C GLN A 318 10.07 12.16 -11.95
N THR A 319 9.47 11.47 -11.00
CA THR A 319 8.71 10.24 -11.15
C THR A 319 7.27 10.55 -11.49
N LYS A 320 6.61 9.67 -12.25
CA LYS A 320 5.15 9.74 -12.43
C LYS A 320 4.40 9.20 -11.20
N TYR A 321 5.12 8.49 -10.33
CA TYR A 321 4.67 7.91 -9.06
C TYR A 321 5.23 8.76 -7.91
N ARG A 322 4.44 9.65 -7.32
CA ARG A 322 4.91 10.57 -6.24
C ARG A 322 4.68 9.98 -4.86
#